data_AF-A0A8J7XKZ5-F1
#
_entry.id   AF-A0A8J7XKZ5-F1
#
_cell.length_a   1.000
_cell.length_b   1.000
_cell.length_c   1.000
_cell.angle_alpha   90.00
_cell.angle_beta   90.00
_cell.angle_gamma   90.00
#
_symmetry.space_group_name_H-M   'P 1'
#
loop_
_entity.id
_entity.type
_entity.pdbx_description
1 polymer ?
#
loop_
_entity_poly.entity_id
_entity_poly.type
_entity_poly.pdbx_seq_one_letter_code
_entity_poly.pdbx_strand_id
1 'polypeptide(L)' 'MKSIVDDNLYYVGGVLIVGKVRLLCDFQHRYDEEGATVKELHTLVAVIDAEFDQSGRCIRFDTVEVQPVK' A
#
# COMPACT_ATOMS: atom_id res chain seq x y z
N MET A 1 6.51 15.23 0.46
CA MET A 1 5.93 14.02 1.08
C MET A 1 6.19 12.88 0.12
N LYS A 2 7.11 11.96 0.44
CA LYS A 2 7.42 10.81 -0.41
C LYS A 2 6.40 9.71 -0.13
N SER A 3 5.90 9.04 -1.16
CA SER A 3 4.93 7.96 -1.02
C SER A 3 5.60 6.74 -0.39
N ILE A 4 4.95 6.09 0.58
CA ILE A 4 5.43 4.81 1.16
C ILE A 4 5.63 3.75 0.06
N VAL A 5 4.89 3.88 -1.05
CA VAL A 5 4.99 3.00 -2.22
C VAL A 5 6.33 3.15 -2.94
N ASP A 6 6.88 4.37 -3.00
CA ASP A 6 8.15 4.64 -3.68
C ASP A 6 9.35 4.04 -2.93
N ASP A 7 9.28 3.98 -1.59
CA ASP A 7 10.44 3.64 -0.77
C ASP A 7 10.59 2.11 -0.53
N ASN A 8 9.52 1.31 -0.61
CA ASN A 8 9.53 -0.05 -0.04
C ASN A 8 9.24 -1.24 -0.98
N LEU A 9 8.82 -1.03 -2.24
CA LEU A 9 8.19 -2.11 -3.02
C LEU A 9 8.97 -2.65 -4.22
N TYR A 10 10.13 -2.08 -4.54
CA TYR A 10 10.86 -2.43 -5.75
C TYR A 10 11.48 -3.84 -5.71
N TYR A 11 11.76 -4.40 -4.51
CA TYR A 11 12.17 -5.80 -4.35
C TYR A 11 11.41 -6.53 -3.23
N VAL A 12 10.86 -7.69 -3.54
CA VAL A 12 10.26 -8.62 -2.55
C VAL A 12 10.98 -9.95 -2.64
N GLY A 13 11.64 -10.37 -1.56
CA GLY A 13 12.36 -11.66 -1.51
C GLY A 13 13.47 -11.81 -2.56
N GLY A 14 14.08 -10.70 -3.00
CA GLY A 14 15.10 -10.70 -4.07
C GLY A 14 14.55 -10.67 -5.49
N VAL A 15 13.23 -10.58 -5.68
CA VAL A 15 12.58 -10.44 -6.99
C VAL A 15 12.32 -8.96 -7.27
N LEU A 16 12.75 -8.49 -8.45
CA LEU A 16 12.44 -7.15 -8.95
C LEU A 16 11.00 -7.10 -9.48
N ILE A 17 10.22 -6.14 -9.02
CA ILE A 17 8.86 -5.91 -9.53
C ILE A 17 8.91 -4.96 -10.73
N VAL A 18 8.38 -5.39 -11.87
CA VAL A 18 8.25 -4.58 -13.11
C VAL A 18 6.86 -4.73 -13.71
N GLY A 19 6.40 -3.71 -14.44
CA GLY A 19 5.08 -3.69 -15.07
C GLY A 19 3.94 -3.47 -14.08
N LYS A 20 2.75 -3.97 -14.41
CA LYS A 20 1.54 -3.77 -13.61
C LYS A 20 1.39 -4.85 -12.55
N VAL A 21 1.14 -4.45 -11.32
CA VAL A 21 0.95 -5.33 -10.17
C VAL A 21 -0.19 -4.83 -9.29
N ARG A 22 -0.88 -5.77 -8.64
CA ARG A 22 -1.81 -5.49 -7.55
C ARG A 22 -1.17 -5.89 -6.23
N LEU A 23 -1.12 -4.95 -5.30
CA LEU A 23 -0.52 -5.09 -3.99
C LEU A 23 -1.59 -5.04 -2.91
N LEU A 24 -1.39 -5.84 -1.87
CA LEU A 24 -2.15 -5.80 -0.63
C LEU A 24 -1.20 -5.26 0.44
N CYS A 25 -1.46 -4.04 0.88
CA CYS A 25 -0.62 -3.33 1.82
C CYS A 25 -1.33 -3.24 3.17
N ASP A 26 -0.86 -3.99 4.15
CA ASP A 26 -1.33 -3.86 5.52
C ASP A 26 -0.90 -2.50 6.08
N PHE A 27 -1.82 -1.80 6.73
CA PHE A 27 -1.51 -0.61 7.50
C PHE A 27 -2.38 -0.55 8.76
N GLN A 28 -1.84 0.10 9.77
CA GLN A 28 -2.56 0.37 11.01
C GLN A 28 -3.03 1.81 11.02
N HIS A 29 -4.29 2.02 11.37
CA HIS A 29 -4.82 3.36 11.64
C HIS A 29 -5.45 3.44 13.03
N ARG A 30 -5.50 4.65 13.58
CA ARG A 30 -6.06 4.95 14.91
C ARG A 30 -7.33 5.79 14.83
N TYR A 31 -7.98 5.86 13.68
CA TYR A 31 -9.14 6.71 13.45
C TYR A 31 -10.33 5.84 13.09
N ASP A 32 -11.48 6.06 13.74
CA ASP A 32 -12.75 5.52 13.27
C ASP A 32 -13.27 6.32 12.05
N GLU A 33 -14.34 5.84 11.43
CA GLU A 33 -14.99 6.52 10.29
C GLU A 33 -15.46 7.95 10.63
N GLU A 34 -15.65 8.26 11.91
CA GLU A 34 -16.05 9.58 12.43
C GLU A 34 -14.87 10.50 12.74
N GLY A 35 -13.62 10.02 12.57
CA GLY A 35 -12.40 10.79 12.79
C GLY A 35 -11.99 10.92 14.26
N ALA A 36 -12.63 10.21 15.18
CA ALA A 36 -12.21 10.15 16.57
C ALA A 36 -11.02 9.18 16.73
N THR A 37 -10.10 9.54 17.63
CA THR A 37 -8.93 8.71 17.92
C THR A 37 -9.36 7.51 18.75
N VAL A 38 -9.38 6.33 18.14
CA VAL A 38 -9.75 5.08 18.80
C VAL A 38 -8.55 4.55 19.59
N LYS A 39 -8.80 4.01 20.79
CA LYS A 39 -7.76 3.36 21.61
C LYS A 39 -7.25 2.05 20.99
N GLU A 40 -8.06 1.40 20.16
CA GLU A 40 -7.72 0.13 19.51
C GLU A 40 -7.16 0.36 18.11
N LEU A 41 -6.08 -0.36 17.79
CA LEU A 41 -5.46 -0.36 16.47
C LEU A 41 -6.27 -1.29 15.55
N HIS A 42 -6.92 -0.71 14.55
CA HIS A 42 -7.54 -1.50 13.50
C HIS A 42 -6.49 -1.77 12.42
N THR A 43 -6.35 -3.05 12.06
CA THR A 43 -5.50 -3.43 10.92
C THR A 43 -6.39 -3.43 9.68
N LEU A 44 -6.00 -2.63 8.70
CA LEU A 44 -6.66 -2.53 7.40
C LEU A 44 -5.70 -3.00 6.31
N VAL A 45 -6.27 -3.41 5.18
CA VAL A 45 -5.55 -3.73 3.95
C VAL A 45 -5.93 -2.70 2.91
N ALA A 46 -4.95 -1.97 2.39
CA ALA A 46 -5.11 -1.18 1.18
C ALA A 46 -4.82 -2.06 -0.04
N VAL A 47 -5.77 -2.11 -0.98
CA VAL A 47 -5.56 -2.69 -2.30
C VAL A 47 -5.01 -1.60 -3.21
N ILE A 48 -3.78 -1.77 -3.68
CA ILE A 48 -3.08 -0.79 -4.51
C ILE A 48 -2.80 -1.41 -5.87
N ASP A 49 -3.26 -0.75 -6.94
CA ASP A 49 -2.80 -1.03 -8.28
C ASP A 49 -1.60 -0.13 -8.57
N ALA A 50 -0.47 -0.72 -8.94
CA ALA A 50 0.76 0.00 -9.21
C ALA A 50 1.39 -0.43 -10.54
N GLU A 51 2.09 0.50 -11.18
CA GLU A 51 2.86 0.28 -12.39
C GLU A 51 4.31 0.68 -12.16
N PHE A 52 5.21 -0.26 -12.43
CA PHE A 52 6.65 -0.12 -12.28
C PHE A 52 7.33 -0.14 -13.64
N ASP A 53 8.33 0.72 -13.84
CA ASP A 53 9.18 0.66 -15.02
C ASP A 53 10.17 -0.53 -14.93
N GLN A 54 10.97 -0.74 -15.98
CA GLN A 54 11.92 -1.86 -16.05
C GLN A 54 13.08 -1.74 -15.04
N SER A 55 13.25 -0.58 -14.40
CA SER A 55 14.23 -0.38 -13.32
C SER A 55 13.65 -0.65 -11.93
N GLY A 56 12.36 -0.99 -11.84
CA GLY A 56 11.63 -1.19 -10.59
C GLY A 56 11.16 0.10 -9.93
N ARG A 57 11.22 1.24 -10.64
CA ARG A 57 10.69 2.50 -10.11
C ARG A 57 9.17 2.53 -10.34
N CYS A 58 8.42 2.80 -9.28
CA CYS A 58 6.98 3.06 -9.39
C CYS A 58 6.75 4.34 -10.19
N ILE A 59 5.98 4.25 -11.28
CA ILE A 59 5.64 5.40 -12.13
C ILE A 59 4.17 5.82 -11.98
N ARG A 60 3.33 4.93 -11.45
CA ARG A 60 1.93 5.20 -11.16
C ARG A 60 1.44 4.26 -10.06
N PHE A 61 0.60 4.77 -9.17
CA PHE A 61 -0.18 3.95 -8.24
C PHE A 61 -1.55 4.56 -7.99
N ASP A 62 -2.53 3.71 -7.72
CA ASP A 62 -3.90 4.07 -7.39
C ASP A 62 -4.37 3.17 -6.23
N THR A 63 -4.88 3.78 -5.15
CA THR A 63 -5.56 3.02 -4.08
C THR A 63 -6.96 2.67 -4.55
N VAL A 64 -7.19 1.39 -4.79
CA VAL A 64 -8.46 0.88 -5.33
C VAL A 64 -9.50 0.74 -4.22
N GLU A 65 -9.08 0.20 -3.08
CA GLU A 65 -9.96 -0.14 -1.97
C GLU A 65 -9.18 -0.13 -0.66
N VAL A 66 -9.88 0.16 0.44
CA VAL A 66 -9.39 -0.06 1.80
C VAL A 66 -10.42 -0.94 2.50
N GLN A 67 -9.97 -2.08 3.01
CA GLN A 67 -10.85 -3.06 3.65
C GLN A 67 -10.27 -3.49 5.01
N PRO A 68 -11.13 -3.91 5.97
CA PRO A 68 -10.67 -4.55 7.20
C PRO A 68 -9.87 -5.83 6.90
N VAL A 69 -8.85 -6.12 7.72
CA VAL A 69 -8.23 -7.45 7.72
C VAL A 69 -9.29 -8.47 8.17
N LYS A 70 -9.51 -9.50 7.34
CA LYS A 70 -10.40 -10.63 7.68
C LYS A 70 -9.79 -11.54 8.75
#